data_AF-A0A3B7D959-F1
#
_entry.id   AF-A0A3B7D959-F1
#
_cell.length_a   1.000
_cell.length_b   1.000
_cell.length_c   1.000
_cell.angle_alpha   90.00
_cell.angle_beta   90.00
_cell.angle_gamma   90.00
#
_symmetry.space_group_name_H-M   'P 1'
#
loop_
_entity.id
_entity.type
_entity.pdbx_description
1 polymer ?
#
loop_
_entity_poly.entity_id
_entity_poly.type
_entity_poly.pdbx_seq_one_letter_code
_entity_poly.pdbx_strand_id
1 'polypeptide(L)' 'MLPHGALLSESTVHTDLFAVLAAFVAINTVMYVALAVAKMLPKFYLSDWVNSGQRRARTRSIHPHRSGD' A
#
# COMPACT_ATOMS: atom_id res chain seq x y z
N MET A 1 -19.28 -37.53 -1.94
CA MET A 1 -18.83 -36.87 -0.70
C MET A 1 -19.01 -35.38 -0.93
N LEU A 2 -20.08 -34.77 -0.43
CA LEU A 2 -20.40 -33.36 -0.73
C LEU A 2 -19.70 -32.45 0.29
N PRO A 3 -18.85 -31.51 -0.14
CA PRO A 3 -18.35 -30.49 0.76
C PRO A 3 -19.56 -29.62 1.17
N HIS A 4 -19.99 -29.76 2.42
CA HIS A 4 -21.04 -28.93 3.00
C HIS A 4 -20.46 -27.53 3.24
N GLY A 5 -20.34 -26.76 2.16
CA GLY A 5 -19.67 -25.45 2.11
C GLY A 5 -20.40 -24.31 2.81
N ALA A 6 -21.44 -24.60 3.60
CA ALA A 6 -22.06 -23.63 4.47
C ALA A 6 -22.22 -24.26 5.85
N LEU A 7 -21.39 -23.83 6.80
CA LEU A 7 -21.51 -24.21 8.22
C LEU A 7 -22.77 -23.62 8.88
N LEU A 8 -23.52 -22.78 8.16
CA LEU A 8 -24.69 -22.05 8.64
C LEU A 8 -25.91 -22.36 7.78
N SER A 9 -27.06 -22.49 8.43
CA SER A 9 -28.36 -22.59 7.77
C SER A 9 -28.66 -21.31 6.99
N GLU A 10 -29.30 -21.44 5.82
CA GLU A 10 -29.75 -20.31 4.98
C GLU A 10 -30.56 -19.28 5.78
N SER A 11 -31.41 -19.78 6.69
CA SER A 11 -32.23 -18.96 7.58
C SER A 11 -31.43 -18.04 8.51
N THR A 12 -30.21 -18.44 8.93
CA THR A 12 -29.37 -17.64 9.82
C THR A 12 -28.70 -16.48 9.09
N VAL A 13 -28.28 -16.72 7.85
CA VAL A 13 -27.59 -15.71 7.02
C VAL A 13 -28.53 -14.56 6.62
N HIS A 14 -29.84 -14.84 6.50
CA HIS A 14 -30.86 -13.86 6.12
C HIS A 14 -31.40 -13.04 7.30
N THR A 15 -30.82 -13.15 8.49
CA THR A 15 -31.25 -12.37 9.66
C THR A 15 -30.58 -11.00 9.73
N ASP A 16 -31.33 -9.99 10.20
CA ASP A 16 -30.82 -8.63 10.37
C ASP A 16 -29.61 -8.55 11.31
N LEU A 17 -29.61 -9.36 12.39
CA LEU A 17 -28.49 -9.41 13.33
C LEU A 17 -27.21 -9.92 12.66
N PHE A 18 -27.34 -10.94 11.81
CA PHE A 18 -26.20 -11.44 11.03
C PHE A 18 -25.70 -10.37 10.05
N ALA A 19 -26.60 -9.64 9.40
CA ALA A 19 -26.22 -8.55 8.50
C ALA A 19 -25.42 -7.44 9.22
N VAL A 20 -25.83 -7.04 10.43
CA VAL A 20 -25.10 -6.06 11.25
C VAL A 20 -23.71 -6.58 11.63
N LEU A 21 -23.60 -7.83 12.08
CA LEU A 21 -22.32 -8.46 12.42
C LEU A 21 -21.41 -8.58 11.20
N ALA A 22 -21.95 -9.01 10.06
CA ALA A 22 -21.23 -9.14 8.80
C ALA A 22 -20.72 -7.78 8.32
N ALA A 23 -21.54 -6.73 8.41
CA ALA A 23 -21.13 -5.36 8.08
C ALA A 23 -20.01 -4.87 9.00
N PHE A 24 -20.10 -5.11 10.31
CA PHE A 24 -19.05 -4.75 11.26
C PHE A 24 -17.71 -5.41 10.93
N VAL A 25 -17.74 -6.72 10.67
CA VAL A 25 -16.55 -7.47 10.24
C VAL A 25 -16.02 -6.94 8.91
N ALA A 26 -16.89 -6.75 7.91
CA ALA A 26 -16.51 -6.26 6.60
C ALA A 26 -15.83 -4.90 6.66
N ILE A 27 -16.37 -3.94 7.43
CA ILE A 27 -15.79 -2.61 7.59
C ILE A 27 -14.39 -2.71 8.22
N ASN A 28 -14.24 -3.46 9.31
CA ASN A 28 -12.95 -3.63 9.96
C ASN A 28 -11.92 -4.31 9.03
N THR A 29 -12.33 -5.35 8.32
CA THR A 29 -11.47 -6.04 7.35
C THR A 29 -11.05 -5.11 6.21
N VAL A 30 -11.99 -4.40 5.59
CA VAL A 30 -11.69 -3.46 4.50
C VAL A 30 -10.73 -2.36 4.97
N MET A 31 -10.98 -1.78 6.15
CA MET A 31 -10.11 -0.77 6.73
C MET A 31 -8.69 -1.32 6.95
N TYR A 32 -8.57 -2.49 7.59
CA TYR A 32 -7.27 -3.08 7.88
C TYR A 32 -6.53 -3.49 6.60
N VAL A 33 -7.23 -4.06 5.62
CA VAL A 33 -6.67 -4.41 4.31
C VAL A 33 -6.19 -3.16 3.58
N ALA A 34 -6.96 -2.07 3.59
CA ALA A 34 -6.54 -0.82 2.99
C ALA A 34 -5.24 -0.30 3.64
N LEU A 35 -5.13 -0.35 4.96
CA LEU A 35 -3.90 0.00 5.68
C LEU A 35 -2.75 -0.97 5.37
N ALA A 36 -3.03 -2.27 5.32
CA ALA A 36 -2.04 -3.29 5.00
C ALA A 36 -1.49 -3.09 3.59
N VAL A 37 -2.35 -2.82 2.60
CA VAL A 37 -1.95 -2.49 1.22
C VAL A 37 -1.15 -1.19 1.18
N ALA A 38 -1.62 -0.15 1.85
CA ALA A 38 -0.90 1.13 1.93
C ALA A 38 0.50 0.98 2.57
N LYS A 39 0.66 0.06 3.53
CA LYS A 39 1.94 -0.25 4.20
C LYS A 39 2.78 -1.28 3.45
N MET A 40 2.17 -2.18 2.68
CA MET A 40 2.83 -3.14 1.79
C MET A 40 3.35 -2.47 0.54
N LEU A 41 2.77 -1.34 0.14
CA LEU A 41 3.42 -0.42 -0.77
C LEU A 41 4.76 -0.13 -0.10
N PRO A 42 5.88 -0.61 -0.68
CA PRO A 42 7.17 -0.24 -0.14
C PRO A 42 7.14 1.26 -0.06
N LYS A 43 7.76 1.80 0.98
CA LYS A 43 8.16 3.19 1.04
C LYS A 43 9.18 3.40 -0.10
N PHE A 44 8.77 3.16 -1.34
CA PHE A 44 9.42 3.58 -2.56
C PHE A 44 9.52 5.05 -2.31
N TYR A 45 10.76 5.46 -2.08
CA TYR A 45 11.14 6.83 -1.97
C TYR A 45 10.71 7.51 -3.28
N LEU A 46 9.43 7.88 -3.40
CA LEU A 46 8.89 8.76 -4.43
C LEU A 46 9.74 10.03 -4.44
N SER A 47 10.21 10.44 -3.26
CA SER A 47 11.20 11.50 -3.09
C SER A 47 12.53 11.19 -3.79
N ASP A 48 13.13 10.01 -3.65
CA ASP A 48 14.39 9.67 -4.33
C ASP A 48 14.21 9.43 -5.83
N TRP A 49 13.08 8.84 -6.25
CA TRP A 49 12.81 8.61 -7.68
C TRP A 49 12.66 9.94 -8.43
N VAL A 50 11.97 10.93 -7.86
CA VAL A 50 11.84 12.28 -8.42
C VAL A 50 13.16 13.07 -8.37
N ASN A 51 13.99 12.89 -7.33
CA ASN A 51 15.26 13.63 -7.18
C ASN A 51 16.46 12.97 -7.87
N SER A 52 16.36 11.72 -8.29
CA SER A 52 17.46 10.96 -8.90
C SER A 52 17.93 11.53 -10.25
N GLY A 53 17.06 12.27 -10.96
CA GLY A 53 17.39 12.97 -12.20
C GLY A 53 18.24 14.22 -12.00
N GLN A 54 18.08 14.94 -10.89
CA GLN A 54 18.72 16.25 -10.67
C GLN A 54 20.17 16.17 -10.15
N ARG A 55 20.62 15.01 -9.66
CA ARG A 55 21.99 14.84 -9.14
C ARG A 55 23.06 14.68 -10.22
N ARG A 56 22.68 14.41 -11.48
CA ARG A 56 23.63 14.23 -12.60
C ARG A 56 23.86 15.49 -13.46
N ALA A 57 23.48 16.68 -12.97
CA ALA A 57 23.72 17.96 -13.65
C ALA A 57 24.69 18.88 -12.89
N ARG A 58 25.43 18.38 -11.89
CA ARG A 58 26.57 19.13 -11.34
C ARG A 58 27.82 18.73 -12.11
N THR A 59 28.16 19.53 -13.11
CA THR A 59 29.49 19.60 -13.71
C THR A 59 30.50 19.84 -12.59
N ARG A 60 31.09 18.77 -12.07
CA ARG A 60 32.31 18.85 -11.27
C ARG A 60 33.43 19.15 -12.25
N SER A 61 33.65 20.42 -12.56
CA SER A 61 34.87 20.85 -13.22
C SER A 61 36.05 20.56 -12.27
N ILE A 62 36.94 19.65 -12.67
CA ILE A 62 38.18 19.32 -11.95
C ILE A 62 39.34 20.12 -12.58
N HIS A 63 39.10 21.37 -12.96
CA HIS A 63 40.13 22.23 -13.54
C HIS A 63 40.45 23.33 -12.55
N PRO A 64 41.60 23.28 -11.88
CA PRO A 64 42.12 24.46 -11.21
C PRO A 64 42.45 25.49 -12.29
N HIS A 65 41.78 26.63 -12.28
CA HIS A 65 42.19 27.78 -13.07
C HIS A 65 43.53 28.27 -12.51
N ARG A 66 44.61 27.82 -13.13
CA ARG A 66 45.97 28.30 -12.85
C ARG A 66 46.12 29.65 -13.56
N SER A 67 45.82 30.75 -12.86
CA SER A 67 46.22 32.08 -13.29
C SER A 67 47.65 32.34 -12.82
N GLY A 68 48.59 32.19 -13.75
CA GLY A 68 49.97 32.58 -13.56
C GLY A 68 50.54 32.94 -14.92
N ASP A 69 50.49 34.24 -15.21
CA ASP A 69 51.43 35.04 -16.02
C ASP A 69 51.12 36.53 -15.71
#